data_AF-A0A1Q3MHJ2-F1
#
_entry.id   AF-A0A1Q3MHJ2-F1
#
_cell.length_a   1.000
_cell.length_b   1.000
_cell.length_c   1.000
_cell.angle_alpha   90.00
_cell.angle_beta   90.00
_cell.angle_gamma   90.00
#
_symmetry.space_group_name_H-M   'P 1'
#
loop_
_entity.id
_entity.type
_entity.pdbx_description
1 polymer ?
#
loop_
_entity_poly.entity_id
_entity_poly.type
_entity_poly.pdbx_seq_one_letter_code
_entity_poly.pdbx_strand_id
1 'polypeptide(L)'
;MMGMRNNKDQTEFLFEREIRRVNNGTHSDLIESEVIIDCKVSGALEFDHFRLGLFDYGDYARKEERSLYIRHSTYSSDNFEVKNASKSGYYHGGGSEDEILALCSLCMRRRFKLKGIVRQNENPFRSNWKKVVHPELYNDSENLETAHKAITLAIHLPPNRKLPFMLACRFYSLALTQIEDQTEFAFVSFISAVEVFLESEFEDETEMLFDSQTESLMQKIEEESVRIEIRKRLWKKGAIKRKFVKFILKYISNDFLDINKPNKTVNPIVRDDLEKIIGNLYDARSRLLHAGEPLPPTISSTQHWAEMPYFSKLQIGKRTWTQNQFTPNIVFVEKLVHNVLVNYLTRTSQVAKSAKI
;
A
#
# COMPACT_ATOMS: atom_id res chain seq x y z
N MET A 1 -11.06 9.63 38.35
CA MET A 1 -10.62 8.22 38.43
C MET A 1 -11.18 7.47 37.22
N MET A 2 -10.40 7.41 36.15
CA MET A 2 -10.73 6.66 34.94
C MET A 2 -10.22 5.24 35.16
N GLY A 3 -11.13 4.27 35.24
CA GLY A 3 -10.77 2.88 35.49
C GLY A 3 -9.80 2.36 34.42
N MET A 4 -8.63 1.91 34.86
CA MET A 4 -7.74 1.08 34.06
C MET A 4 -8.51 -0.16 33.60
N ARG A 5 -9.01 -0.16 32.36
CA ARG A 5 -9.38 -1.40 31.69
C ARG A 5 -8.08 -2.16 31.44
N ASN A 6 -7.97 -3.35 32.02
CA ASN A 6 -6.84 -4.26 31.87
C ASN A 6 -6.49 -4.43 30.39
N ASN A 7 -5.32 -3.93 30.02
CA ASN A 7 -4.85 -3.79 28.64
C ASN A 7 -4.12 -5.04 28.13
N LYS A 8 -4.48 -6.24 28.63
CA LYS A 8 -3.82 -7.51 28.27
C LYS A 8 -3.88 -7.83 26.78
N ASP A 9 -4.88 -7.26 26.09
CA ASP A 9 -5.14 -7.55 24.69
C ASP A 9 -4.26 -6.77 23.70
N GLN A 10 -3.56 -5.72 24.13
CA GLN A 10 -2.66 -4.94 23.26
C GLN A 10 -1.25 -5.56 23.11
N THR A 11 -0.95 -6.65 23.82
CA THR A 11 0.42 -7.16 23.99
C THR A 11 0.63 -8.62 23.54
N GLU A 12 -0.39 -9.25 22.95
CA GLU A 12 -0.37 -10.68 22.60
C GLU A 12 -0.15 -10.83 21.08
N PHE A 13 0.80 -11.68 20.69
CA PHE A 13 1.06 -12.02 19.29
C PHE A 13 -0.17 -12.66 18.64
N LEU A 14 -0.32 -12.54 17.32
CA LEU A 14 -1.41 -13.20 16.60
C LEU A 14 -1.32 -14.73 16.75
N PHE A 15 -0.13 -15.32 16.72
CA PHE A 15 0.04 -16.76 16.92
C PHE A 15 -0.36 -17.22 18.34
N GLU A 16 -0.04 -16.46 19.40
CA GLU A 16 -0.44 -16.77 20.78
C GLU A 16 -1.97 -16.76 20.92
N ARG A 17 -2.60 -15.79 20.27
CA ARG A 17 -4.05 -15.66 20.28
C ARG A 17 -4.74 -16.79 19.52
N GLU A 18 -4.17 -17.23 18.39
CA GLU A 18 -4.69 -18.40 17.66
C GLU A 18 -4.56 -19.68 18.50
N ILE A 19 -3.41 -19.90 19.17
CA ILE A 19 -3.22 -21.02 20.12
C ILE A 19 -4.33 -21.04 21.16
N ARG A 20 -4.60 -19.90 21.79
CA ARG A 20 -5.66 -19.78 22.79
C ARG A 20 -7.03 -20.12 22.23
N ARG A 21 -7.34 -19.68 21.00
CA ARG A 21 -8.62 -19.96 20.34
C ARG A 21 -8.77 -21.44 20.04
N VAL A 22 -7.75 -22.07 19.46
CA VAL A 22 -7.80 -23.50 19.16
C VAL A 22 -7.95 -24.32 20.44
N ASN A 23 -7.19 -24.00 21.50
CA ASN A 23 -7.26 -24.70 22.79
C ASN A 23 -8.60 -24.54 23.51
N ASN A 24 -9.33 -23.45 23.27
CA ASN A 24 -10.66 -23.22 23.85
C ASN A 24 -11.79 -24.01 23.14
N GLY A 25 -11.47 -24.89 22.19
CA GLY A 25 -12.44 -25.78 21.54
C GLY A 25 -13.33 -25.09 20.51
N THR A 26 -12.94 -23.89 20.08
CA THR A 26 -13.63 -23.15 19.02
C THR A 26 -13.37 -23.82 17.66
N HIS A 27 -14.39 -23.97 16.81
CA HIS A 27 -14.29 -24.63 15.49
C HIS A 27 -13.06 -24.15 14.71
N SER A 28 -12.14 -25.06 14.41
CA SER A 28 -10.88 -24.74 13.75
C SER A 28 -10.77 -25.41 12.38
N ASP A 29 -10.24 -24.66 11.42
CA ASP A 29 -9.80 -25.15 10.12
C ASP A 29 -8.30 -25.45 10.17
N LEU A 30 -7.86 -26.52 9.54
CA LEU A 30 -6.44 -26.83 9.38
C LEU A 30 -5.93 -26.18 8.09
N ILE A 31 -4.93 -25.31 8.17
CA ILE A 31 -4.32 -24.66 7.01
C ILE A 31 -2.88 -25.13 6.87
N GLU A 32 -2.44 -25.35 5.62
CA GLU A 32 -1.06 -25.58 5.25
C GLU A 32 -0.67 -24.63 4.12
N SER A 33 0.37 -23.82 4.34
CA SER A 33 0.88 -22.83 3.39
C SER A 33 2.31 -23.16 2.96
N GLU A 34 2.66 -22.90 1.71
CA GLU A 34 4.05 -23.03 1.25
C GLU A 34 4.91 -21.89 1.81
N VAL A 35 6.16 -22.19 2.12
CA VAL A 35 7.16 -21.23 2.60
C VAL A 35 8.44 -21.48 1.84
N ILE A 36 9.03 -20.44 1.23
CA ILE A 36 10.34 -20.54 0.58
C ILE A 36 11.41 -20.01 1.51
N ILE A 37 12.48 -20.78 1.70
CA ILE A 37 13.70 -20.37 2.42
C ILE A 37 14.89 -20.40 1.47
N ASP A 38 15.78 -19.42 1.59
CA ASP A 38 16.99 -19.27 0.77
C ASP A 38 18.22 -20.01 1.33
N CYS A 39 18.00 -21.12 2.04
CA CYS A 39 19.07 -22.00 2.46
C CYS A 39 18.62 -23.45 2.65
N LYS A 40 19.59 -24.36 2.79
CA LYS A 40 19.31 -25.71 3.25
C LYS A 40 18.96 -25.67 4.75
N VAL A 41 17.89 -26.35 5.11
CA VAL A 41 17.42 -26.53 6.49
C VAL A 41 17.03 -27.99 6.66
N SER A 42 17.23 -28.54 7.86
CA SER A 42 16.90 -29.91 8.24
C SER A 42 16.03 -29.92 9.49
N GLY A 43 15.17 -30.92 9.62
CA GLY A 43 14.25 -31.06 10.75
C GLY A 43 12.93 -30.33 10.52
N ALA A 44 12.17 -30.17 11.60
CA ALA A 44 10.93 -29.42 11.65
C ALA A 44 10.92 -28.55 12.91
N LEU A 45 10.22 -27.42 12.85
CA LEU A 45 9.87 -26.62 14.00
C LEU A 45 8.42 -26.95 14.37
N GLU A 46 8.22 -27.49 15.57
CA GLU A 46 6.92 -27.74 16.17
C GLU A 46 6.74 -26.77 17.35
N PHE A 47 5.66 -26.00 17.32
CA PHE A 47 5.33 -25.02 18.35
C PHE A 47 3.81 -24.98 18.53
N ASP A 48 3.32 -25.57 19.61
CA ASP A 48 1.88 -25.82 19.83
C ASP A 48 1.27 -26.50 18.59
N HIS A 49 0.16 -26.00 18.05
CA HIS A 49 -0.43 -26.51 16.82
C HIS A 49 0.24 -25.99 15.53
N PHE A 50 1.34 -25.22 15.60
CA PHE A 50 2.11 -24.79 14.44
C PHE A 50 3.22 -25.80 14.14
N ARG A 51 3.34 -26.17 12.86
CA ARG A 51 4.41 -27.02 12.36
C ARG A 51 4.99 -26.43 11.08
N LEU A 52 6.27 -26.04 11.14
CA LEU A 52 7.06 -25.67 9.98
C LEU A 52 7.96 -26.85 9.60
N GLY A 53 7.70 -27.49 8.47
CA GLY A 53 8.40 -28.70 8.02
C GLY A 53 8.86 -28.62 6.57
N LEU A 54 9.70 -29.57 6.16
CA LEU A 54 10.13 -29.71 4.77
C LEU A 54 9.00 -30.32 3.92
N PHE A 55 8.79 -29.82 2.70
CA PHE A 55 8.03 -30.59 1.73
C PHE A 55 8.81 -31.83 1.29
N ASP A 56 8.15 -32.98 1.20
CA ASP A 56 8.75 -34.25 0.75
C ASP A 56 9.17 -34.25 -0.73
N TYR A 57 8.78 -33.23 -1.50
CA TYR A 57 9.18 -33.08 -2.89
C TYR A 57 10.48 -32.29 -2.98
N GLY A 58 11.59 -32.99 -3.21
CA GLY A 58 12.86 -32.39 -3.57
C GLY A 58 12.73 -31.64 -4.90
N ASP A 59 12.51 -30.33 -4.86
CA ASP A 59 12.64 -29.49 -6.05
C ASP A 59 14.13 -29.36 -6.39
N TYR A 60 14.66 -30.34 -7.14
CA TYR A 60 16.06 -30.37 -7.61
C TYR A 60 16.41 -29.17 -8.50
N ALA A 61 15.43 -28.41 -8.98
CA ALA A 61 15.64 -27.23 -9.82
C ALA A 61 16.16 -26.02 -9.02
N ARG A 62 15.86 -25.93 -7.72
CA ARG A 62 16.29 -24.80 -6.87
C ARG A 62 17.52 -25.20 -6.07
N LYS A 63 18.70 -24.98 -6.66
CA LYS A 63 19.98 -25.32 -6.00
C LYS A 63 20.22 -24.53 -4.70
N GLU A 64 19.65 -23.33 -4.58
CA GLU A 64 19.88 -22.39 -3.46
C GLU A 64 18.65 -22.15 -2.57
N GLU A 65 17.43 -22.49 -3.03
CA GLU A 65 16.19 -22.35 -2.26
C GLU A 65 15.62 -23.72 -1.85
N ARG A 66 14.79 -23.72 -0.80
CA ARG A 66 14.02 -24.88 -0.33
C ARG A 66 12.56 -24.48 -0.10
N SER A 67 11.65 -25.36 -0.49
CA SER A 67 10.23 -25.24 -0.13
C SER A 67 9.99 -25.98 1.19
N LEU A 68 9.38 -25.28 2.13
CA LEU A 68 8.86 -25.73 3.42
C LEU A 68 7.34 -25.57 3.40
N TYR A 69 6.65 -26.23 4.33
CA TYR A 69 5.27 -25.91 4.66
C TYR A 69 5.18 -25.35 6.06
N ILE A 70 4.28 -24.41 6.30
CA ILE A 70 3.78 -24.07 7.63
C ILE A 70 2.34 -24.57 7.74
N ARG A 71 2.08 -25.46 8.68
CA ARG A 71 0.77 -26.05 8.96
C ARG A 71 0.30 -25.62 10.34
N HIS A 72 -0.95 -25.18 10.46
CA HIS A 72 -1.55 -24.90 11.76
C HIS A 72 -3.07 -24.94 11.73
N SER A 73 -3.66 -25.11 12.91
CA SER A 73 -5.09 -24.87 13.11
C SER A 73 -5.34 -23.37 13.18
N THR A 74 -6.39 -22.90 12.52
CA THR A 74 -6.89 -21.52 12.61
C THR A 74 -8.35 -21.52 12.93
N TYR A 75 -8.85 -20.43 13.51
CA TYR A 75 -10.27 -20.27 13.76
C TYR A 75 -11.05 -19.87 12.50
N SER A 76 -12.17 -20.56 12.25
CA SER A 76 -13.04 -20.29 11.09
C SER A 76 -13.70 -18.89 11.16
N SER A 77 -13.80 -18.22 10.01
CA SER A 77 -14.21 -16.81 9.88
C SER A 77 -15.63 -16.49 10.32
N ASP A 78 -16.50 -17.48 10.50
CA ASP A 78 -17.93 -17.24 10.67
C ASP A 78 -18.30 -16.68 12.05
N ASN A 79 -17.38 -16.73 13.02
CA ASN A 79 -17.60 -16.26 14.39
C ASN A 79 -16.52 -15.26 14.85
N PHE A 80 -16.02 -14.38 13.96
CA PHE A 80 -15.12 -13.31 14.39
C PHE A 80 -15.76 -12.48 15.51
N GLU A 81 -15.14 -12.46 16.69
CA GLU A 81 -15.50 -11.50 17.75
C GLU A 81 -15.08 -10.09 17.31
N VAL A 82 -15.95 -9.42 16.56
CA VAL A 82 -15.71 -8.06 16.04
C VAL A 82 -15.76 -7.00 17.15
N LYS A 83 -16.32 -7.35 18.32
CA LYS A 83 -16.63 -6.40 19.41
C LYS A 83 -15.40 -5.72 20.04
N ASN A 84 -14.20 -6.30 19.91
CA ASN A 84 -13.01 -5.84 20.63
C ASN A 84 -11.90 -5.26 19.74
N ALA A 85 -12.13 -5.09 18.44
CA ALA A 85 -11.10 -4.52 17.55
C ALA A 85 -11.13 -2.99 17.51
N SER A 86 -9.94 -2.39 17.41
CA SER A 86 -9.72 -0.95 17.43
C SER A 86 -8.66 -0.53 16.41
N LYS A 87 -8.48 0.79 16.22
CA LYS A 87 -7.41 1.33 15.36
C LYS A 87 -6.01 1.05 15.92
N SER A 88 -5.86 0.94 17.25
CA SER A 88 -4.57 0.72 17.92
C SER A 88 -4.35 -0.74 18.31
N GLY A 89 -5.17 -1.67 17.82
CA GLY A 89 -5.01 -3.09 18.10
C GLY A 89 -3.74 -3.67 17.47
N TYR A 90 -3.22 -4.73 18.08
CA TYR A 90 -2.02 -5.43 17.61
C TYR A 90 -2.24 -6.06 16.23
N TYR A 91 -1.34 -5.77 15.29
CA TYR A 91 -1.22 -6.34 13.94
C TYR A 91 0.15 -5.97 13.36
N HIS A 92 0.92 -6.95 12.90
CA HIS A 92 2.30 -6.75 12.44
C HIS A 92 2.45 -6.62 10.91
N GLY A 93 1.34 -6.71 10.14
CA GLY A 93 1.38 -6.68 8.67
C GLY A 93 1.08 -8.02 7.97
N GLY A 94 0.74 -9.08 8.72
CA GLY A 94 0.42 -10.41 8.18
C GLY A 94 -0.42 -11.28 9.13
N GLY A 95 -0.55 -12.57 8.82
CA GLY A 95 -1.21 -13.59 9.66
C GLY A 95 -0.31 -14.15 10.76
N SER A 96 -0.82 -15.08 11.57
CA SER A 96 -0.01 -15.78 12.59
C SER A 96 1.24 -16.45 12.01
N GLU A 97 1.14 -16.93 10.77
CA GLU A 97 2.21 -17.54 10.00
C GLU A 97 3.32 -16.53 9.69
N ASP A 98 2.95 -15.32 9.28
CA ASP A 98 3.91 -14.25 9.00
C ASP A 98 4.71 -13.86 10.26
N GLU A 99 4.10 -13.87 11.45
CA GLU A 99 4.82 -13.61 12.71
C GLU A 99 5.84 -14.68 13.04
N ILE A 100 5.44 -15.95 12.92
CA ILE A 100 6.34 -17.08 13.17
C ILE A 100 7.50 -17.04 12.17
N LEU A 101 7.23 -16.80 10.89
CA LEU A 101 8.25 -16.72 9.86
C LEU A 101 9.15 -15.48 10.02
N ALA A 102 8.63 -14.38 10.53
CA ALA A 102 9.43 -13.21 10.88
C ALA A 102 10.40 -13.54 12.04
N LEU A 103 9.94 -14.24 13.08
CA LEU A 103 10.78 -14.73 14.17
C LEU A 103 11.84 -15.73 13.68
N CYS A 104 11.46 -16.69 12.83
CA CYS A 104 12.40 -17.61 12.20
C CYS A 104 13.45 -16.85 11.37
N SER A 105 13.02 -15.84 10.61
CA SER A 105 13.93 -15.01 9.81
C SER A 105 14.95 -14.27 10.69
N LEU A 106 14.50 -13.70 11.81
CA LEU A 106 15.35 -13.04 12.79
C LEU A 106 16.36 -14.01 13.42
N CYS A 107 15.88 -15.13 13.98
CA CYS A 107 16.71 -16.09 14.70
C CYS A 107 17.72 -16.81 13.79
N MET A 108 17.32 -17.13 12.55
CA MET A 108 18.16 -17.87 11.62
C MET A 108 18.96 -16.96 10.68
N ARG A 109 18.66 -15.66 10.63
CA ARG A 109 19.24 -14.70 9.66
C ARG A 109 19.07 -15.19 8.23
N ARG A 110 17.89 -15.71 7.91
CA ARG A 110 17.50 -16.24 6.59
C ARG A 110 16.18 -15.65 6.16
N ARG A 111 15.92 -15.62 4.86
CA ARG A 111 14.66 -15.09 4.34
C ARG A 111 13.64 -16.22 4.30
N PHE A 112 12.55 -16.09 5.07
CA PHE A 112 11.37 -16.93 4.93
C PHE A 112 10.31 -16.15 4.15
N LYS A 113 9.84 -16.71 3.04
CA LYS A 113 8.79 -16.12 2.21
C LYS A 113 7.54 -16.98 2.27
N LEU A 114 6.49 -16.52 2.96
CA LEU A 114 5.18 -17.15 2.90
C LEU A 114 4.63 -17.09 1.46
N LYS A 115 4.10 -18.22 0.99
CA LYS A 115 3.42 -18.40 -0.30
C LYS A 115 1.97 -18.79 -0.04
N GLY A 116 1.25 -19.16 -1.10
CA GLY A 116 -0.16 -19.50 -1.01
C GLY A 116 -0.42 -20.73 -0.13
N ILE A 117 -1.64 -20.81 0.38
CA ILE A 117 -2.20 -22.02 0.98
C ILE A 117 -2.14 -23.14 -0.05
N VAL A 118 -1.61 -24.29 0.35
CA VAL A 118 -1.50 -25.52 -0.45
C VAL A 118 -2.44 -26.63 0.02
N ARG A 119 -2.92 -26.58 1.28
CA ARG A 119 -4.00 -27.45 1.79
C ARG A 119 -4.89 -26.72 2.78
N GLN A 120 -6.16 -27.09 2.79
CA GLN A 120 -7.15 -26.67 3.78
C GLN A 120 -7.97 -27.88 4.23
N ASN A 121 -8.09 -28.12 5.53
CA ASN A 121 -8.78 -29.26 6.12
C ASN A 121 -8.36 -30.59 5.48
N GLU A 122 -7.04 -30.80 5.37
CA GLU A 122 -6.36 -31.93 4.69
C GLU A 122 -6.58 -32.04 3.16
N ASN A 123 -7.51 -31.28 2.60
CA ASN A 123 -7.76 -31.26 1.17
C ASN A 123 -6.70 -30.42 0.45
N PRO A 124 -6.02 -30.96 -0.57
CA PRO A 124 -5.16 -30.17 -1.43
C PRO A 124 -5.92 -29.00 -2.02
N PHE A 125 -5.45 -27.80 -1.73
CA PHE A 125 -6.06 -26.56 -2.16
C PHE A 125 -4.93 -25.60 -2.49
N ARG A 126 -4.61 -25.44 -3.78
CA ARG A 126 -3.72 -24.35 -4.21
C ARG A 126 -4.54 -23.09 -4.33
N SER A 127 -4.58 -22.35 -3.23
CA SER A 127 -5.08 -20.99 -3.28
C SER A 127 -4.07 -20.15 -4.04
N ASN A 128 -4.36 -19.85 -5.30
CA ASN A 128 -3.56 -18.95 -6.12
C ASN A 128 -3.77 -17.49 -5.68
N TRP A 129 -3.56 -17.18 -4.39
CA TRP A 129 -3.10 -15.86 -3.98
C TRP A 129 -1.65 -15.75 -4.45
N LYS A 130 -1.44 -15.77 -5.77
CA LYS A 130 -0.22 -15.19 -6.29
C LYS A 130 -0.25 -13.73 -5.81
N LYS A 131 0.90 -13.22 -5.37
CA LYS A 131 1.17 -11.79 -5.52
C LYS A 131 1.11 -11.55 -7.03
N VAL A 132 -0.11 -11.33 -7.53
CA VAL A 132 -0.39 -11.23 -8.95
C VAL A 132 0.06 -9.83 -9.32
N VAL A 133 1.13 -9.71 -10.12
CA VAL A 133 1.09 -8.59 -11.04
C VAL A 133 -0.10 -8.81 -11.93
N HIS A 134 -1.00 -7.83 -11.84
CA HIS A 134 -2.16 -7.76 -12.68
C HIS A 134 -1.71 -7.93 -14.13
N PRO A 135 -2.29 -8.89 -14.88
CA PRO A 135 -1.91 -9.13 -16.27
C PRO A 135 -1.79 -7.84 -17.10
N GLU A 136 -2.63 -6.84 -16.84
CA GLU A 136 -2.55 -5.51 -17.48
C GLU A 136 -1.20 -4.79 -17.36
N LEU A 137 -0.33 -5.09 -16.39
CA LEU A 137 1.00 -4.45 -16.32
C LEU A 137 2.04 -5.10 -17.26
N TYR A 138 1.83 -6.35 -17.71
CA TYR A 138 2.83 -7.12 -18.47
C TYR A 138 2.30 -7.87 -19.69
N ASN A 139 0.98 -7.96 -19.89
CA ASN A 139 0.39 -8.69 -21.01
C ASN A 139 0.22 -7.86 -22.28
N ASP A 140 0.38 -6.54 -22.19
CA ASP A 140 0.24 -5.66 -23.35
C ASP A 140 1.57 -5.52 -24.10
N SER A 141 1.48 -5.52 -25.43
CA SER A 141 2.62 -5.23 -26.30
C SER A 141 2.73 -3.71 -26.51
N GLU A 142 3.81 -3.11 -26.03
CA GLU A 142 4.08 -1.68 -26.25
C GLU A 142 5.04 -1.44 -27.42
N ASN A 143 4.92 -0.27 -28.03
CA ASN A 143 5.80 0.17 -29.11
C ASN A 143 6.89 1.11 -28.56
N LEU A 144 8.16 0.87 -28.90
CA LEU A 144 9.28 1.75 -28.51
C LEU A 144 9.11 3.19 -29.01
N GLU A 145 8.28 3.43 -30.02
CA GLU A 145 7.87 4.76 -30.45
C GLU A 145 7.20 5.57 -29.32
N THR A 146 6.47 4.91 -28.40
CA THR A 146 5.92 5.56 -27.21
C THR A 146 7.02 6.11 -26.30
N ALA A 147 8.11 5.33 -26.12
CA ALA A 147 9.27 5.76 -25.36
C ALA A 147 10.01 6.91 -26.08
N HIS A 148 10.16 6.84 -27.41
CA HIS A 148 10.73 7.92 -28.20
C HIS A 148 9.96 9.24 -28.01
N LYS A 149 8.63 9.20 -28.11
CA LYS A 149 7.76 10.37 -27.86
C LYS A 149 7.93 10.93 -26.44
N ALA A 150 7.98 10.07 -25.43
CA ALA A 150 8.18 10.49 -24.04
C ALA A 150 9.55 11.17 -23.84
N ILE A 151 10.62 10.61 -24.41
CA ILE A 151 11.96 11.20 -24.37
C ILE A 151 11.96 12.57 -25.06
N THR A 152 11.34 12.67 -26.23
CA THR A 152 11.22 13.95 -26.95
C THR A 152 10.46 14.98 -26.13
N LEU A 153 9.37 14.62 -25.45
CA LEU A 153 8.68 15.53 -24.53
C LEU A 153 9.58 15.94 -23.35
N ALA A 154 10.32 15.01 -22.76
CA ALA A 154 11.16 15.27 -21.60
C ALA A 154 12.30 16.25 -21.90
N ILE A 155 12.87 16.21 -23.11
CA ILE A 155 13.89 17.16 -23.57
C ILE A 155 13.38 18.61 -23.49
N HIS A 156 12.09 18.82 -23.78
CA HIS A 156 11.45 20.13 -23.84
C HIS A 156 10.91 20.63 -22.49
N LEU A 157 11.06 19.87 -21.40
CA LEU A 157 10.68 20.35 -20.07
C LEU A 157 11.49 21.61 -19.68
N PRO A 158 10.89 22.57 -18.97
CA PRO A 158 11.63 23.70 -18.41
C PRO A 158 12.79 23.24 -17.50
N PRO A 159 13.93 23.94 -17.45
CA PRO A 159 15.11 23.51 -16.68
C PRO A 159 14.82 23.18 -15.21
N ASN A 160 14.01 24.00 -14.52
CA ASN A 160 13.61 23.78 -13.12
C ASN A 160 12.69 22.58 -12.91
N ARG A 161 12.15 21.98 -13.99
CA ARG A 161 11.24 20.83 -13.95
C ARG A 161 11.90 19.50 -14.31
N LYS A 162 13.09 19.53 -14.91
CA LYS A 162 13.80 18.32 -15.37
C LYS A 162 14.21 17.40 -14.22
N LEU A 163 14.83 17.94 -13.17
CA LEU A 163 15.28 17.14 -12.03
C LEU A 163 14.10 16.51 -11.25
N PRO A 164 13.07 17.27 -10.83
CA PRO A 164 11.89 16.67 -10.19
C PRO A 164 11.26 15.56 -11.04
N PHE A 165 11.15 15.78 -12.36
CA PHE A 165 10.60 14.78 -13.26
C PHE A 165 11.45 13.49 -13.32
N MET A 166 12.78 13.61 -13.42
CA MET A 166 13.65 12.43 -13.41
C MET A 166 13.62 11.67 -12.08
N LEU A 167 13.50 12.38 -10.95
CA LEU A 167 13.31 11.75 -9.64
C LEU A 167 11.96 11.00 -9.56
N ALA A 168 10.90 11.58 -10.12
CA ALA A 168 9.60 10.91 -10.23
C ALA A 168 9.71 9.61 -11.03
N CYS A 169 10.35 9.65 -12.21
CA CYS A 169 10.58 8.47 -13.03
C CYS A 169 11.36 7.39 -12.28
N ARG A 170 12.40 7.77 -11.51
CA ARG A 170 13.16 6.85 -10.68
C ARG A 170 12.29 6.18 -9.62
N PHE A 171 11.48 6.93 -8.88
CA PHE A 171 10.59 6.38 -7.86
C PHE A 171 9.51 5.48 -8.46
N TYR A 172 8.92 5.87 -9.58
CA TYR A 172 7.95 5.05 -10.29
C TYR A 172 8.57 3.73 -10.79
N SER A 173 9.79 3.78 -11.37
CA SER A 173 10.53 2.58 -11.78
C SER A 173 10.89 1.67 -10.60
N LEU A 174 11.30 2.25 -9.46
CA LEU A 174 11.55 1.52 -8.22
C LEU A 174 10.28 0.84 -7.72
N ALA A 175 9.15 1.54 -7.77
CA ALA A 175 7.85 1.01 -7.36
C ALA A 175 7.46 -0.22 -8.20
N LEU A 176 7.57 -0.12 -9.52
CA LEU A 176 7.31 -1.25 -10.43
C LEU A 176 8.21 -2.46 -10.13
N THR A 177 9.48 -2.22 -9.79
CA THR A 177 10.42 -3.30 -9.43
C THR A 177 10.02 -4.01 -8.12
N GLN A 178 9.38 -3.29 -7.20
CA GLN A 178 9.04 -3.78 -5.87
C GLN A 178 7.60 -4.29 -5.75
N ILE A 179 6.75 -4.06 -6.77
CA ILE A 179 5.29 -4.15 -6.66
C ILE A 179 4.78 -5.52 -6.20
N GLU A 180 5.44 -6.60 -6.64
CA GLU A 180 5.11 -7.98 -6.28
C GLU A 180 5.57 -8.34 -4.87
N ASP A 181 6.88 -8.24 -4.64
CA ASP A 181 7.50 -8.80 -3.44
C ASP A 181 7.34 -7.88 -2.23
N GLN A 182 7.30 -6.57 -2.46
CA GLN A 182 7.40 -5.50 -1.47
C GLN A 182 6.32 -4.43 -1.72
N THR A 183 5.05 -4.84 -1.81
CA THR A 183 3.92 -3.97 -2.18
C THR A 183 3.82 -2.69 -1.33
N GLU A 184 4.13 -2.73 -0.04
CA GLU A 184 4.13 -1.52 0.81
C GLU A 184 5.25 -0.53 0.42
N PHE A 185 6.44 -1.01 0.07
CA PHE A 185 7.52 -0.16 -0.42
C PHE A 185 7.25 0.35 -1.83
N ALA A 186 6.63 -0.47 -2.68
CA ALA A 186 6.15 -0.04 -3.99
C ALA A 186 5.11 1.07 -3.85
N PHE A 187 4.14 0.89 -2.94
CA PHE A 187 3.15 1.91 -2.60
C PHE A 187 3.80 3.22 -2.18
N VAL A 188 4.73 3.18 -1.21
CA VAL A 188 5.49 4.36 -0.79
C VAL A 188 6.20 5.01 -1.97
N SER A 189 6.84 4.21 -2.83
CA SER A 189 7.57 4.70 -3.99
C SER A 189 6.64 5.36 -5.02
N PHE A 190 5.46 4.82 -5.28
CA PHE A 190 4.44 5.44 -6.14
C PHE A 190 3.99 6.81 -5.61
N ILE A 191 3.66 6.89 -4.31
CA ILE A 191 3.26 8.16 -3.70
C ILE A 191 4.43 9.15 -3.73
N SER A 192 5.66 8.68 -3.46
CA SER A 192 6.87 9.51 -3.51
C SER A 192 7.14 10.04 -4.92
N ALA A 193 6.82 9.28 -5.98
CA ALA A 193 6.95 9.72 -7.36
C ALA A 193 6.11 10.97 -7.68
N VAL A 194 5.02 11.21 -6.94
CA VAL A 194 4.23 12.44 -7.04
C VAL A 194 4.74 13.51 -6.07
N GLU A 195 5.15 13.13 -4.86
CA GLU A 195 5.61 14.06 -3.83
C GLU A 195 6.80 14.93 -4.27
N VAL A 196 7.66 14.43 -5.16
CA VAL A 196 8.83 15.19 -5.67
C VAL A 196 8.46 16.48 -6.39
N PHE A 197 7.24 16.63 -6.91
CA PHE A 197 6.82 17.84 -7.61
C PHE A 197 6.32 18.94 -6.67
N LEU A 198 5.90 18.60 -5.45
CA LEU A 198 5.07 19.48 -4.61
C LEU A 198 5.79 20.78 -4.21
N GLU A 199 7.12 20.75 -4.06
CA GLU A 199 7.87 21.96 -3.77
C GLU A 199 7.96 22.86 -5.01
N SER A 200 8.37 22.30 -6.16
CA SER A 200 8.53 23.07 -7.41
C SER A 200 7.22 23.57 -8.01
N GLU A 201 6.11 22.83 -7.85
CA GLU A 201 4.83 23.17 -8.48
C GLU A 201 4.10 24.29 -7.75
N PHE A 202 4.30 24.37 -6.44
CA PHE A 202 3.54 25.27 -5.57
C PHE A 202 4.45 26.30 -4.88
N GLU A 203 5.63 26.58 -5.45
CA GLU A 203 6.61 27.53 -4.92
C GLU A 203 6.04 28.95 -4.83
N ASP A 204 5.31 29.36 -5.86
CA ASP A 204 4.75 30.72 -6.01
C ASP A 204 3.29 30.84 -5.57
N GLU A 205 2.63 29.72 -5.26
CA GLU A 205 1.25 29.78 -4.77
C GLU A 205 1.20 30.28 -3.32
N THR A 206 0.49 31.39 -3.11
CA THR A 206 0.25 31.99 -1.79
C THR A 206 -1.21 31.90 -1.34
N GLU A 207 -2.13 31.52 -2.24
CA GLU A 207 -3.55 31.39 -1.92
C GLU A 207 -3.80 30.17 -1.04
N MET A 208 -4.15 30.44 0.22
CA MET A 208 -4.70 29.44 1.14
C MET A 208 -6.07 29.84 1.62
N LEU A 209 -6.98 28.86 1.55
CA LEU A 209 -8.02 28.63 2.56
C LEU A 209 -7.42 27.68 3.59
N PHE A 210 -7.01 28.19 4.75
CA PHE A 210 -6.80 27.32 5.90
C PHE A 210 -8.15 26.83 6.44
N ASP A 211 -8.10 25.86 7.36
CA ASP A 211 -9.31 25.56 8.13
C ASP A 211 -9.77 26.80 8.89
N SER A 212 -11.07 26.85 9.22
CA SER A 212 -11.71 28.01 9.84
C SER A 212 -11.03 28.43 11.14
N GLN A 213 -10.44 27.49 11.89
CA GLN A 213 -9.69 27.78 13.11
C GLN A 213 -8.38 28.51 12.81
N THR A 214 -7.57 27.98 11.90
CA THR A 214 -6.31 28.60 11.49
C THR A 214 -6.56 29.96 10.84
N GLU A 215 -7.61 30.11 10.02
CA GLU A 215 -8.01 31.41 9.48
C GLU A 215 -8.38 32.40 10.59
N SER A 216 -9.16 31.97 11.58
CA SER A 216 -9.52 32.81 12.73
C SER A 216 -8.30 33.24 13.54
N LEU A 217 -7.27 32.40 13.63
CA LEU A 217 -6.00 32.73 14.28
C LEU A 217 -5.16 33.70 13.43
N MET A 218 -5.14 33.52 12.11
CA MET A 218 -4.44 34.43 11.19
C MET A 218 -5.04 35.84 11.21
N GLN A 219 -6.37 35.95 11.34
CA GLN A 219 -7.07 37.24 11.44
C GLN A 219 -6.72 38.02 12.71
N LYS A 220 -6.21 37.36 13.76
CA LYS A 220 -5.75 38.02 15.00
C LYS A 220 -4.38 38.69 14.83
N ILE A 221 -3.65 38.42 13.75
CA ILE A 221 -2.36 39.04 13.47
C ILE A 221 -2.63 40.39 12.83
N GLU A 222 -2.49 41.49 13.56
CA GLU A 222 -2.83 42.84 13.07
C GLU A 222 -1.96 43.31 11.90
N GLU A 223 -0.68 42.94 11.90
CA GLU A 223 0.28 43.35 10.87
C GLU A 223 0.16 42.46 9.61
N GLU A 224 -0.26 43.04 8.49
CA GLU A 224 -0.53 42.30 7.26
C GLU A 224 0.73 41.67 6.64
N SER A 225 1.87 42.35 6.71
CA SER A 225 3.18 41.83 6.27
C SER A 225 3.56 40.54 7.00
N VAL A 226 3.40 40.51 8.33
CA VAL A 226 3.67 39.35 9.18
C VAL A 226 2.66 38.24 8.93
N ARG A 227 1.38 38.59 8.76
CA ARG A 227 0.32 37.62 8.41
C ARG A 227 0.63 36.93 7.08
N ILE A 228 1.02 37.67 6.05
CA ILE A 228 1.41 37.14 4.73
C ILE A 228 2.66 36.26 4.86
N GLU A 229 3.67 36.69 5.61
CA GLU A 229 4.91 35.91 5.79
C GLU A 229 4.66 34.58 6.52
N ILE A 230 3.86 34.60 7.59
CA ILE A 230 3.47 33.39 8.32
C ILE A 230 2.67 32.47 7.41
N ARG A 231 1.72 33.01 6.63
CA ARG A 231 0.98 32.28 5.58
C ARG A 231 1.93 31.53 4.65
N LYS A 232 2.91 32.25 4.10
CA LYS A 232 3.90 31.71 3.17
C LYS A 232 4.75 30.61 3.82
N ARG A 233 5.18 30.79 5.07
CA ARG A 233 5.97 29.79 5.81
C ARG A 233 5.16 28.54 6.13
N LEU A 234 3.89 28.69 6.54
CA LEU A 234 2.99 27.57 6.81
C LEU A 234 2.64 26.79 5.54
N TRP A 235 2.49 27.46 4.40
CA TRP A 235 2.33 26.78 3.11
C TRP A 235 3.59 26.02 2.69
N LYS A 236 4.76 26.65 2.83
CA LYS A 236 6.03 26.03 2.43
C LYS A 236 6.36 24.80 3.27
N LYS A 237 6.09 24.82 4.58
CA LYS A 237 6.38 23.70 5.50
C LYS A 237 5.20 22.78 5.81
N GLY A 238 3.97 23.19 5.47
CA GLY A 238 2.74 22.49 5.80
C GLY A 238 1.91 22.12 4.57
N ALA A 239 0.74 21.52 4.81
CA ALA A 239 -0.25 21.20 3.77
C ALA A 239 0.21 20.24 2.65
N ILE A 240 1.23 19.41 2.89
CA ILE A 240 1.76 18.45 1.89
C ILE A 240 0.63 17.58 1.33
N LYS A 241 -0.28 17.07 2.17
CA LYS A 241 -1.47 16.33 1.73
C LYS A 241 -2.32 17.12 0.74
N ARG A 242 -2.57 18.41 1.00
CA ARG A 242 -3.39 19.25 0.12
C ARG A 242 -2.70 19.50 -1.20
N LYS A 243 -1.39 19.80 -1.17
CA LYS A 243 -0.55 19.93 -2.36
C LYS A 243 -0.57 18.65 -3.19
N PHE A 244 -0.45 17.50 -2.53
CA PHE A 244 -0.52 16.18 -3.15
C PHE A 244 -1.85 15.95 -3.87
N VAL A 245 -2.96 16.17 -3.17
CA VAL A 245 -4.32 16.07 -3.74
C VAL A 245 -4.49 17.03 -4.92
N LYS A 246 -4.14 18.31 -4.73
CA LYS A 246 -4.23 19.35 -5.76
C LYS A 246 -3.39 19.02 -6.99
N PHE A 247 -2.19 18.49 -6.80
CA PHE A 247 -1.30 18.09 -7.89
C PHE A 247 -1.93 16.96 -8.73
N ILE A 248 -2.41 15.90 -8.07
CA ILE A 248 -3.04 14.78 -8.78
C ILE A 248 -4.29 15.25 -9.52
N LEU A 249 -5.18 16.01 -8.86
CA LEU A 249 -6.38 16.53 -9.51
C LEU A 249 -6.07 17.48 -10.68
N LYS A 250 -4.97 18.24 -10.61
CA LYS A 250 -4.52 19.12 -11.71
C LYS A 250 -4.09 18.33 -12.95
N TYR A 251 -3.43 17.19 -12.76
CA TYR A 251 -2.78 16.46 -13.86
C TYR A 251 -3.46 15.15 -14.24
N ILE A 252 -4.43 14.65 -13.47
CA ILE A 252 -5.22 13.48 -13.89
C ILE A 252 -6.04 13.82 -15.14
N SER A 253 -6.22 12.84 -16.04
CA SER A 253 -7.05 13.05 -17.23
C SER A 253 -8.54 12.98 -16.87
N ASN A 254 -9.36 13.76 -17.59
CA ASN A 254 -10.81 13.82 -17.34
C ASN A 254 -11.52 12.49 -17.59
N ASP A 255 -10.93 11.63 -18.41
CA ASP A 255 -11.40 10.31 -18.82
C ASP A 255 -10.70 9.18 -18.05
N PHE A 256 -9.84 9.48 -17.06
CA PHE A 256 -9.07 8.48 -16.31
C PHE A 256 -9.96 7.37 -15.74
N LEU A 257 -11.08 7.73 -15.11
CA LEU A 257 -12.02 6.76 -14.53
C LEU A 257 -12.87 6.03 -15.59
N ASP A 258 -12.92 6.52 -16.82
CA ASP A 258 -13.74 5.93 -17.89
C ASP A 258 -12.91 4.99 -18.78
N ILE A 259 -11.65 5.33 -19.06
CA ILE A 259 -10.71 4.49 -19.80
C ILE A 259 -10.27 3.28 -18.96
N ASN A 260 -10.17 3.45 -17.64
CA ASN A 260 -9.65 2.42 -16.75
C ASN A 260 -10.71 1.51 -16.14
N LYS A 261 -11.97 1.54 -16.60
CA LYS A 261 -12.99 0.55 -16.20
C LYS A 261 -12.77 -0.75 -16.99
N PRO A 262 -12.17 -1.81 -16.43
CA PRO A 262 -12.34 -3.12 -17.03
C PRO A 262 -13.83 -3.45 -17.15
N ASN A 263 -14.21 -4.21 -18.17
CA ASN A 263 -15.59 -4.64 -18.43
C ASN A 263 -16.26 -5.40 -17.27
N LYS A 264 -15.57 -5.62 -16.14
CA LYS A 264 -16.00 -6.31 -14.92
C LYS A 264 -15.37 -5.75 -13.63
N THR A 265 -15.18 -4.43 -13.50
CA THR A 265 -14.71 -3.88 -12.20
C THR A 265 -15.76 -4.08 -11.11
N VAL A 266 -15.42 -4.84 -10.07
CA VAL A 266 -16.22 -4.91 -8.85
C VAL A 266 -15.91 -3.68 -8.00
N ASN A 267 -16.93 -2.95 -7.53
CA ASN A 267 -16.77 -1.76 -6.68
C ASN A 267 -15.80 -0.68 -7.24
N PRO A 268 -16.14 -0.06 -8.39
CA PRO A 268 -15.29 0.93 -9.04
C PRO A 268 -15.22 2.24 -8.27
N ILE A 269 -14.12 2.96 -8.44
CA ILE A 269 -13.95 4.31 -7.90
C ILE A 269 -14.74 5.29 -8.77
N VAL A 270 -15.60 6.08 -8.14
CA VAL A 270 -16.38 7.13 -8.79
C VAL A 270 -15.72 8.50 -8.61
N ARG A 271 -16.05 9.43 -9.51
CA ARG A 271 -15.46 10.77 -9.56
C ARG A 271 -15.63 11.54 -8.25
N ASP A 272 -16.80 11.42 -7.63
CA ASP A 272 -17.14 12.14 -6.39
C ASP A 272 -16.28 11.68 -5.19
N ASP A 273 -15.79 10.44 -5.21
CA ASP A 273 -14.94 9.88 -4.15
C ASP A 273 -13.44 10.08 -4.42
N LEU A 274 -13.06 10.47 -5.63
CA LEU A 274 -11.67 10.46 -6.08
C LEU A 274 -10.77 11.37 -5.22
N GLU A 275 -11.20 12.60 -4.95
CA GLU A 275 -10.44 13.55 -4.11
C GLU A 275 -10.19 12.96 -2.71
N LYS A 276 -11.23 12.38 -2.11
CA LYS A 276 -11.14 11.74 -0.79
C LYS A 276 -10.20 10.54 -0.81
N ILE A 277 -10.28 9.71 -1.85
CA ILE A 277 -9.42 8.54 -2.03
C ILE A 277 -7.96 8.96 -2.17
N ILE A 278 -7.66 9.99 -2.97
CA ILE A 278 -6.29 10.54 -3.10
C ILE A 278 -5.79 11.05 -1.74
N GLY A 279 -6.65 11.72 -0.97
CA GLY A 279 -6.34 12.11 0.39
C GLY A 279 -6.01 10.92 1.29
N ASN A 280 -6.76 9.82 1.18
CA ASN A 280 -6.53 8.59 1.95
C ASN A 280 -5.22 7.89 1.56
N LEU A 281 -4.82 7.95 0.27
CA LEU A 281 -3.53 7.43 -0.19
C LEU A 281 -2.37 8.12 0.53
N TYR A 282 -2.40 9.45 0.57
CA TYR A 282 -1.39 10.23 1.28
C TYR A 282 -1.37 9.90 2.78
N ASP A 283 -2.55 9.83 3.41
CA ASP A 283 -2.62 9.49 4.83
C ASP A 283 -2.10 8.08 5.11
N ALA A 284 -2.38 7.11 4.23
CA ALA A 284 -1.88 5.74 4.35
C ALA A 284 -0.35 5.70 4.27
N ARG A 285 0.25 6.39 3.30
CA ARG A 285 1.72 6.53 3.18
C ARG A 285 2.32 7.21 4.40
N SER A 286 1.69 8.28 4.88
CA SER A 286 2.15 9.02 6.06
C SER A 286 2.13 8.14 7.31
N ARG A 287 1.06 7.39 7.55
CA ARG A 287 0.95 6.45 8.69
C ARG A 287 1.99 5.33 8.60
N LEU A 288 2.18 4.75 7.42
CA LEU A 288 3.16 3.69 7.20
C LEU A 288 4.58 4.18 7.52
N LEU A 289 4.99 5.34 7.00
CA LEU A 289 6.37 5.82 7.19
C LEU A 289 6.66 6.42 8.56
N HIS A 290 5.69 7.09 9.19
CA HIS A 290 5.93 7.77 10.47
C HIS A 290 5.60 6.91 11.69
N ALA A 291 4.61 6.03 11.58
CA ALA A 291 4.16 5.20 12.69
C ALA A 291 4.42 3.71 12.48
N GLY A 292 4.93 3.29 11.31
CA GLY A 292 5.04 1.87 10.97
C GLY A 292 3.68 1.16 10.89
N GLU A 293 2.58 1.92 10.71
CA GLU A 293 1.25 1.33 10.61
C GLU A 293 1.13 0.59 9.26
N PRO A 294 0.93 -0.74 9.26
CA PRO A 294 0.83 -1.50 8.02
C PRO A 294 -0.41 -1.11 7.20
N LEU A 295 -0.30 -1.28 5.88
CA LEU A 295 -1.41 -1.04 4.97
C LEU A 295 -2.49 -2.12 5.16
N PRO A 296 -3.76 -1.83 4.79
CA PRO A 296 -4.75 -2.89 4.70
C PRO A 296 -4.26 -3.99 3.75
N PRO A 297 -4.43 -5.28 4.09
CA PRO A 297 -3.97 -6.41 3.26
C PRO A 297 -4.62 -6.44 1.87
N THR A 298 -5.73 -5.71 1.69
CA THR A 298 -6.43 -5.58 0.42
C THR A 298 -5.63 -4.83 -0.65
N ILE A 299 -4.55 -4.13 -0.28
CA ILE A 299 -3.74 -3.38 -1.26
C ILE A 299 -3.04 -4.31 -2.26
N SER A 300 -2.58 -5.48 -1.80
CA SER A 300 -1.85 -6.48 -2.59
C SER A 300 -2.75 -7.54 -3.21
N SER A 301 -3.99 -7.67 -2.72
CA SER A 301 -4.96 -8.63 -3.24
C SER A 301 -6.38 -8.11 -3.02
N THR A 302 -7.01 -7.61 -4.08
CA THR A 302 -8.46 -7.40 -4.05
C THR A 302 -9.16 -8.63 -4.58
N GLN A 303 -10.13 -9.10 -3.81
CA GLN A 303 -11.06 -10.12 -4.27
C GLN A 303 -11.76 -9.62 -5.53
N HIS A 304 -11.86 -10.50 -6.53
CA HIS A 304 -12.62 -10.24 -7.76
C HIS A 304 -12.22 -8.99 -8.56
N TRP A 305 -10.93 -8.63 -8.59
CA TRP A 305 -10.43 -7.51 -9.42
C TRP A 305 -11.02 -6.16 -9.03
N ALA A 306 -11.44 -6.00 -7.77
CA ALA A 306 -12.04 -4.77 -7.30
C ALA A 306 -10.99 -3.64 -7.21
N GLU A 307 -11.35 -2.41 -7.59
CA GLU A 307 -10.48 -1.23 -7.39
C GLU A 307 -10.41 -0.87 -5.91
N MET A 308 -11.55 -0.95 -5.22
CA MET A 308 -11.69 -0.73 -3.79
C MET A 308 -12.26 -1.96 -3.09
N PRO A 309 -11.91 -2.22 -1.83
CA PRO A 309 -12.58 -3.25 -1.03
C PRO A 309 -14.09 -3.00 -0.97
N TYR A 310 -14.91 -4.02 -1.26
CA TYR A 310 -16.39 -3.90 -1.29
C TYR A 310 -17.04 -3.93 0.10
N PHE A 311 -16.27 -4.27 1.14
CA PHE A 311 -16.73 -4.25 2.52
C PHE A 311 -16.43 -2.91 3.19
N SER A 312 -17.30 -2.48 4.11
CA SER A 312 -17.15 -1.23 4.85
C SER A 312 -16.15 -1.30 6.02
N LYS A 313 -15.80 -2.53 6.44
CA LYS A 313 -14.92 -2.82 7.56
C LYS A 313 -14.14 -4.12 7.32
N LEU A 314 -12.86 -4.11 7.70
CA LEU A 314 -12.00 -5.30 7.73
C LEU A 314 -11.38 -5.40 9.11
N GLN A 315 -11.29 -6.61 9.65
CA GLN A 315 -10.63 -6.87 10.91
C GLN A 315 -9.65 -8.01 10.76
N ILE A 316 -8.39 -7.74 11.08
CA ILE A 316 -7.34 -8.75 11.25
C ILE A 316 -6.70 -8.49 12.60
N GLY A 317 -6.44 -9.54 13.37
CA GLY A 317 -5.96 -9.28 14.72
C GLY A 317 -7.03 -8.58 15.55
N LYS A 318 -6.57 -7.60 16.32
CA LYS A 318 -7.43 -6.62 17.00
C LYS A 318 -7.46 -5.30 16.24
N ARG A 319 -6.86 -5.24 15.04
CA ARG A 319 -6.88 -4.06 14.18
C ARG A 319 -8.14 -4.08 13.32
N THR A 320 -8.83 -2.95 13.28
CA THR A 320 -9.97 -2.73 12.37
C THR A 320 -9.64 -1.65 11.37
N TRP A 321 -9.75 -1.91 10.07
CA TRP A 321 -9.80 -0.87 9.05
C TRP A 321 -11.25 -0.54 8.73
N THR A 322 -11.53 0.75 8.53
CA THR A 322 -12.81 1.27 8.09
C THR A 322 -12.68 1.82 6.67
N GLN A 323 -13.81 2.14 6.03
CA GLN A 323 -13.85 2.64 4.66
C GLN A 323 -12.88 3.81 4.37
N ASN A 324 -12.67 4.73 5.32
CA ASN A 324 -11.74 5.86 5.16
C ASN A 324 -10.25 5.47 5.27
N GLN A 325 -9.96 4.24 5.68
CA GLN A 325 -8.60 3.72 5.82
C GLN A 325 -8.23 2.75 4.70
N PHE A 326 -9.21 2.34 3.88
CA PHE A 326 -8.92 1.55 2.70
C PHE A 326 -8.24 2.40 1.64
N THR A 327 -7.27 1.80 1.00
CA THR A 327 -6.65 2.30 -0.22
C THR A 327 -7.19 1.49 -1.40
N PRO A 328 -7.19 2.07 -2.61
CA PRO A 328 -7.31 1.29 -3.82
C PRO A 328 -6.24 0.19 -3.87
N ASN A 329 -6.49 -0.82 -4.70
CA ASN A 329 -5.48 -1.82 -4.99
C ASN A 329 -4.23 -1.19 -5.61
N ILE A 330 -3.09 -1.87 -5.53
CA ILE A 330 -1.80 -1.31 -5.98
C ILE A 330 -1.77 -1.00 -7.49
N VAL A 331 -2.57 -1.70 -8.30
CA VAL A 331 -2.65 -1.51 -9.76
C VAL A 331 -3.37 -0.20 -10.08
N PHE A 332 -4.45 0.11 -9.36
CA PHE A 332 -5.12 1.40 -9.49
C PHE A 332 -4.18 2.54 -9.08
N VAL A 333 -3.41 2.36 -8.01
CA VAL A 333 -2.40 3.34 -7.58
C VAL A 333 -1.34 3.54 -8.66
N GLU A 334 -0.84 2.47 -9.26
CA GLU A 334 0.09 2.52 -10.39
C GLU A 334 -0.52 3.32 -11.55
N LYS A 335 -1.71 2.96 -12.03
CA LYS A 335 -2.39 3.64 -13.16
C LYS A 335 -2.61 5.11 -12.89
N LEU A 336 -3.03 5.45 -11.67
CA LEU A 336 -3.23 6.83 -11.24
C LEU A 336 -1.93 7.63 -11.34
N VAL A 337 -0.85 7.10 -10.77
CA VAL A 337 0.46 7.78 -10.78
C VAL A 337 0.99 7.87 -12.21
N HIS A 338 0.91 6.79 -13.00
CA HIS A 338 1.29 6.78 -14.41
C HIS A 338 0.58 7.89 -15.20
N ASN A 339 -0.76 7.94 -15.12
CA ASN A 339 -1.58 8.93 -15.81
C ASN A 339 -1.17 10.36 -15.43
N VAL A 340 -0.98 10.63 -14.14
CA VAL A 340 -0.53 11.93 -13.63
C VAL A 340 0.84 12.31 -14.17
N LEU A 341 1.81 11.40 -14.17
CA LEU A 341 3.17 11.67 -14.66
C LEU A 341 3.21 11.93 -16.17
N VAL A 342 2.48 11.14 -16.95
CA VAL A 342 2.40 11.29 -18.42
C VAL A 342 1.72 12.61 -18.79
N ASN A 343 0.64 12.97 -18.11
CA ASN A 343 -0.05 14.24 -18.34
C ASN A 343 0.77 15.44 -17.88
N TYR A 344 1.48 15.33 -16.76
CA TYR A 344 2.43 16.35 -16.33
C TYR A 344 3.48 16.60 -17.40
N LEU A 345 4.11 15.52 -17.91
CA LEU A 345 5.11 15.60 -18.98
C LEU A 345 4.54 16.28 -20.23
N THR A 346 3.37 15.83 -20.68
CA THR A 346 2.75 16.32 -21.91
C THR A 346 2.36 17.79 -21.82
N ARG A 347 1.61 18.17 -20.77
CA ARG A 347 1.11 19.55 -20.60
C ARG A 347 2.25 20.53 -20.36
N THR A 348 3.22 20.17 -19.52
CA THR A 348 4.34 21.05 -19.18
C THR A 348 5.26 21.29 -20.37
N SER A 349 5.51 20.26 -21.18
CA SER A 349 6.32 20.41 -22.40
C SER A 349 5.62 21.19 -23.51
N GLN A 350 4.29 21.13 -23.61
CA GLN A 350 3.52 21.94 -24.56
C GLN A 350 3.50 23.43 -24.21
N VAL A 351 3.35 23.77 -22.93
CA VAL A 351 3.44 25.16 -22.45
C VAL A 351 4.81 25.75 -22.74
N ALA A 352 5.88 24.98 -22.51
CA ALA A 352 7.26 25.41 -22.79
C ALA A 352 7.53 25.65 -24.29
N LYS A 353 6.88 24.89 -25.18
CA LYS A 353 6.95 25.13 -26.64
C LYS A 353 6.20 26.40 -27.05
N SER A 354 5.04 26.66 -26.43
CA SER A 354 4.19 27.81 -26.78
C SER A 354 4.76 29.14 -26.27
N ALA A 355 5.56 29.13 -25.20
CA ALA A 355 6.22 30.31 -24.64
C ALA A 355 7.52 30.73 -25.38
N LYS A 356 7.92 30.02 -26.45
CA LYS A 356 9.09 30.34 -27.29
C LYS A 356 8.74 31.02 -28.62
N ILE A 357 7.49 31.48 -28.77
CA ILE A 357 7.00 32.36 -29.83
C ILE A 357 6.78 33.73 -29.20
#